data_AF-A0A661JKG3-F1
#
_entry.id   AF-A0A661JKG3-F1
#
_cell.length_a   1.000
_cell.length_b   1.000
_cell.length_c   1.000
_cell.angle_alpha   90.00
_cell.angle_beta   90.00
_cell.angle_gamma   90.00
#
_symmetry.space_group_name_H-M   'P 1'
#
loop_
_entity.id
_entity.type
_entity.pdbx_description
1 polymer ?
#
loop_
_entity_poly.entity_id
_entity_poly.type
_entity_poly.pdbx_seq_one_letter_code
_entity_poly.pdbx_strand_id
1 'polypeptide(L)'
;MRTIGELLKRDLNQRIEEVVKVNQTDEETVYRELTEYVATESIREHYRTLFQAIAETPAQPHDGVGVWVSGFFGSGKSSFVKNLGYVLANRKVLGYAASELFKQVIGDPRISEYIDYINSRIPIEVLMFDVSVERAVKTGQQKLAEVMYTVLLRELDYAEDHDITELEIELEAEGRLAEFIEICGQLYRDQVRSTLDLTQPLPPGIPEELREAYAVWRIIRKGAQKIARSSAILHTMAPETYPSADTWAKALKPTPLTVNKFVERAYELMARRRPGKALVYIIDEVGQYVARSADKIDDLRAVTEQLGKEGVNRTKKRQAVMPIWVIVTSQEKLEEVVAAIDSKRIELARLKDRFRYRVDLAPSDIREVTTKRVLAKKEEAVPLLRDLYR
;
A
#
# COMPACT_ATOMS: atom_id res chain seq x y z
N MET A 1 -44.55 -2.25 -16.10
CA MET A 1 -43.12 -2.55 -16.35
C MET A 1 -42.95 -2.81 -17.83
N ARG A 2 -42.24 -1.94 -18.55
CA ARG A 2 -42.07 -2.03 -20.02
C ARG A 2 -40.68 -2.53 -20.43
N THR A 3 -39.69 -2.50 -19.54
CA THR A 3 -38.32 -2.90 -19.85
C THR A 3 -37.71 -3.78 -18.74
N ILE A 4 -36.72 -4.62 -19.08
CA ILE A 4 -36.02 -5.48 -18.11
C ILE A 4 -35.31 -4.63 -17.04
N GLY A 5 -34.80 -3.45 -17.41
CA GLY A 5 -34.12 -2.54 -16.48
C GLY A 5 -35.01 -2.09 -15.31
N GLU A 6 -36.31 -1.88 -15.54
CA GLU A 6 -37.26 -1.46 -14.49
C GLU A 6 -37.44 -2.52 -13.39
N LEU A 7 -37.12 -3.80 -13.67
CA LEU A 7 -37.21 -4.93 -12.75
C LEU A 7 -36.01 -5.05 -11.81
N LEU A 8 -34.88 -4.42 -12.14
CA LEU A 8 -33.62 -4.57 -11.42
C LEU A 8 -33.52 -3.54 -10.29
N LYS A 9 -32.89 -3.93 -9.16
CA LYS A 9 -32.57 -3.00 -8.07
C LYS A 9 -31.52 -1.97 -8.49
N ARG A 10 -30.56 -2.37 -9.33
CA ARG A 10 -29.50 -1.51 -9.85
C ARG A 10 -29.99 -0.70 -11.06
N ASP A 11 -29.58 0.56 -11.14
CA ASP A 11 -29.71 1.36 -12.36
C ASP A 11 -28.64 0.96 -13.39
N LEU A 12 -29.06 0.43 -14.54
CA LEU A 12 -28.16 -0.03 -15.61
C LEU A 12 -27.49 1.13 -16.35
N ASN A 13 -27.96 2.37 -16.20
CA ASN A 13 -27.30 3.54 -16.78
C ASN A 13 -26.05 3.96 -15.99
N GLN A 14 -25.92 3.48 -14.75
CA GLN A 14 -24.72 3.70 -13.96
C GLN A 14 -23.58 2.82 -14.47
N ARG A 15 -22.47 3.45 -14.88
CA ARG A 15 -21.28 2.74 -15.35
C ARG A 15 -20.69 1.88 -14.23
N ILE A 16 -20.33 0.64 -14.58
CA ILE A 16 -19.48 -0.21 -13.75
C ILE A 16 -18.05 0.05 -14.21
N GLU A 17 -17.16 0.39 -13.28
CA GLU A 17 -15.74 0.46 -13.62
C GLU A 17 -15.22 -0.94 -13.92
N GLU A 18 -14.69 -1.12 -15.13
CA GLU A 18 -14.18 -2.40 -15.60
C GLU A 18 -12.90 -2.82 -14.87
N VAL A 19 -12.14 -1.86 -14.33
CA VAL A 19 -10.85 -2.08 -13.67
C VAL A 19 -10.78 -1.31 -12.37
N VAL A 20 -10.67 -2.04 -11.25
CA VAL A 20 -10.46 -1.44 -9.92
C VAL A 20 -8.98 -1.12 -9.75
N LYS A 21 -8.66 0.17 -9.68
CA LYS A 21 -7.31 0.62 -9.33
C LYS A 21 -7.15 0.65 -7.81
N VAL A 22 -6.14 -0.06 -7.30
CA VAL A 22 -5.89 -0.18 -5.86
C VAL A 22 -5.41 1.15 -5.26
N ASN A 23 -4.77 2.01 -6.05
CA ASN A 23 -4.32 3.35 -5.65
C ASN A 23 -5.31 4.49 -6.05
N GLN A 24 -6.57 4.18 -6.37
CA GLN A 24 -7.58 5.19 -6.67
C GLN A 24 -7.80 6.12 -5.46
N THR A 25 -7.74 7.42 -5.70
CA THR A 25 -7.91 8.49 -4.70
C THR A 25 -9.23 9.25 -4.84
N ASP A 26 -9.97 9.03 -5.93
CA ASP A 26 -11.31 9.57 -6.09
C ASP A 26 -12.27 8.97 -5.05
N GLU A 27 -12.65 9.78 -4.06
CA GLU A 27 -13.46 9.33 -2.92
C GLU A 27 -14.86 8.84 -3.34
N GLU A 28 -15.47 9.42 -4.38
CA GLU A 28 -16.78 8.98 -4.88
C GLU A 28 -16.72 7.56 -5.45
N THR A 29 -15.69 7.28 -6.24
CA THR A 29 -15.46 5.93 -6.79
C THR A 29 -15.19 4.93 -5.68
N VAL A 30 -14.34 5.27 -4.71
CA VAL A 30 -14.05 4.39 -3.56
C VAL A 30 -15.30 4.13 -2.74
N TYR A 31 -16.11 5.16 -2.46
CA TYR A 31 -17.36 5.03 -1.71
C TYR A 31 -18.31 4.04 -2.39
N ARG A 32 -18.49 4.20 -3.70
CA ARG A 32 -19.33 3.31 -4.52
C ARG A 32 -18.79 1.88 -4.51
N GLU A 33 -17.49 1.68 -4.67
CA GLU A 33 -16.88 0.35 -4.65
C GLU A 33 -17.06 -0.36 -3.30
N LEU A 34 -16.89 0.35 -2.18
CA LEU A 34 -17.09 -0.20 -0.83
C LEU A 34 -18.56 -0.57 -0.60
N THR A 35 -19.48 0.34 -0.92
CA THR A 35 -20.92 0.21 -0.62
C THR A 35 -21.65 -0.77 -1.55
N GLU A 36 -21.17 -0.96 -2.78
CA GLU A 36 -21.72 -1.94 -3.72
C GLU A 36 -21.01 -3.30 -3.70
N TYR A 37 -20.05 -3.49 -2.80
CA TYR A 37 -19.33 -4.75 -2.73
C TYR A 37 -20.29 -5.90 -2.40
N VAL A 38 -20.06 -7.07 -3.00
CA VAL A 38 -20.86 -8.26 -2.71
C VAL A 38 -19.90 -9.35 -2.28
N ALA A 39 -20.04 -9.78 -1.03
CA ALA A 39 -19.33 -10.93 -0.51
C ALA A 39 -20.21 -12.18 -0.55
N THR A 40 -19.71 -13.22 -1.20
CA THR A 40 -20.21 -14.60 -1.03
C THR A 40 -19.78 -15.12 0.34
N GLU A 41 -20.32 -16.26 0.76
CA GLU A 41 -19.89 -16.87 2.03
C GLU A 41 -18.40 -17.26 2.00
N SER A 42 -17.92 -17.76 0.86
CA SER A 42 -16.49 -18.02 0.63
C SER A 42 -15.63 -16.77 0.86
N ILE A 43 -16.03 -15.63 0.29
CA ILE A 43 -15.33 -14.35 0.48
C ILE A 43 -15.35 -13.90 1.95
N ARG A 44 -16.47 -14.09 2.66
CA ARG A 44 -16.56 -13.77 4.09
C ARG A 44 -15.61 -14.62 4.93
N GLU A 45 -15.51 -15.91 4.67
CA GLU A 45 -14.55 -16.80 5.37
C GLU A 45 -13.11 -16.32 5.20
N HIS A 46 -12.74 -15.88 3.98
CA HIS A 46 -11.42 -15.31 3.71
C HIS A 46 -11.17 -14.03 4.51
N TYR A 47 -12.11 -13.08 4.52
CA TYR A 47 -11.98 -11.89 5.36
C TYR A 47 -11.90 -12.23 6.85
N ARG A 48 -12.73 -13.15 7.34
CA ARG A 48 -12.74 -13.56 8.75
C ARG A 48 -11.38 -14.12 9.16
N THR A 49 -10.81 -14.99 8.33
CA THR A 49 -9.47 -15.55 8.56
C THR A 49 -8.39 -14.48 8.60
N LEU A 50 -8.41 -13.53 7.67
CA LEU A 50 -7.40 -12.47 7.60
C LEU A 50 -7.53 -11.46 8.73
N PHE A 51 -8.73 -10.96 9.02
CA PHE A 51 -8.93 -10.01 10.12
C PHE A 51 -8.61 -10.64 11.48
N GLN A 52 -8.99 -11.89 11.71
CA GLN A 52 -8.59 -12.61 12.91
C GLN A 52 -7.07 -12.68 13.05
N ALA A 53 -6.38 -13.11 11.99
CA ALA A 53 -4.93 -13.26 12.01
C ALA A 53 -4.21 -11.94 12.30
N ILE A 54 -4.64 -10.86 11.63
CA ILE A 54 -4.07 -9.51 11.86
C ILE A 54 -4.34 -9.06 13.31
N ALA A 55 -5.55 -9.27 13.83
CA ALA A 55 -5.92 -8.89 15.20
C ALA A 55 -5.09 -9.63 16.27
N GLU A 56 -4.75 -10.90 16.05
CA GLU A 56 -3.98 -11.72 16.99
C GLU A 56 -2.46 -11.43 16.94
N THR A 57 -1.96 -10.88 15.83
CA THR A 57 -0.52 -10.75 15.57
C THR A 57 0.26 -9.94 16.61
N PRO A 58 -0.22 -8.79 17.12
CA PRO A 58 0.52 -8.05 18.15
C PRO A 58 0.78 -8.86 19.43
N ALA A 59 -0.18 -9.73 19.81
CA ALA A 59 -0.05 -10.59 20.99
C ALA A 59 0.76 -11.85 20.69
N GLN A 60 0.65 -12.40 19.48
CA GLN A 60 1.32 -13.63 19.06
C GLN A 60 2.10 -13.40 17.75
N PRO A 61 3.22 -12.66 17.80
CA PRO A 61 3.95 -12.31 16.59
C PRO A 61 4.60 -13.55 15.95
N HIS A 62 4.40 -13.71 14.64
CA HIS A 62 4.99 -14.76 13.82
C HIS A 62 5.56 -14.20 12.51
N ASP A 63 6.40 -14.98 11.84
CA ASP A 63 7.10 -14.58 10.61
C ASP A 63 6.33 -14.92 9.31
N GLY A 64 5.21 -15.64 9.41
CA GLY A 64 4.28 -15.91 8.29
C GLY A 64 3.38 -14.71 7.95
N VAL A 65 3.97 -13.60 7.52
CA VAL A 65 3.31 -12.29 7.31
C VAL A 65 2.78 -12.07 5.89
N GLY A 66 2.94 -13.07 5.02
CA GLY A 66 2.51 -13.02 3.63
C GLY A 66 1.07 -13.51 3.43
N VAL A 67 0.32 -12.80 2.60
CA VAL A 67 -1.00 -13.20 2.10
C VAL A 67 -0.97 -13.28 0.58
N TRP A 68 -1.34 -14.44 0.02
CA TRP A 68 -1.43 -14.63 -1.43
C TRP A 68 -2.89 -14.66 -1.86
N VAL A 69 -3.31 -13.69 -2.67
CA VAL A 69 -4.68 -13.58 -3.20
C VAL A 69 -4.68 -13.98 -4.68
N SER A 70 -5.23 -15.16 -4.97
CA SER A 70 -5.31 -15.74 -6.32
C SER A 70 -6.73 -15.79 -6.87
N GLY A 71 -6.84 -15.88 -8.20
CA GLY A 71 -8.13 -15.96 -8.90
C GLY A 71 -8.06 -15.45 -10.33
N PHE A 72 -8.97 -15.89 -11.18
CA PHE A 72 -9.01 -15.52 -12.60
C PHE A 72 -9.25 -14.01 -12.83
N PHE A 73 -9.05 -13.53 -14.06
CA PHE A 73 -9.40 -12.15 -14.42
C PHE A 73 -10.90 -11.89 -14.12
N GLY A 74 -11.21 -10.73 -13.55
CA GLY A 74 -12.58 -10.38 -13.15
C GLY A 74 -13.12 -11.07 -11.88
N SER A 75 -12.31 -11.89 -11.17
CA SER A 75 -12.72 -12.54 -9.91
C SER A 75 -12.87 -11.60 -8.70
N GLY A 76 -12.49 -10.33 -8.83
CA GLY A 76 -12.60 -9.36 -7.74
C GLY A 76 -11.39 -9.29 -6.80
N LYS A 77 -10.21 -9.80 -7.18
CA LYS A 77 -8.97 -9.73 -6.38
C LYS A 77 -8.62 -8.31 -5.96
N SER A 78 -8.53 -7.39 -6.91
CA SER A 78 -8.20 -5.98 -6.64
C SER A 78 -9.25 -5.33 -5.74
N SER A 79 -10.54 -5.64 -5.93
CA SER A 79 -11.62 -5.19 -5.03
C SER A 79 -11.47 -5.78 -3.61
N PHE A 80 -11.11 -7.06 -3.49
CA PHE A 80 -10.90 -7.72 -2.21
C PHE A 80 -9.77 -7.05 -1.42
N VAL A 81 -8.59 -6.89 -2.03
CA VAL A 81 -7.45 -6.28 -1.34
C VAL A 81 -7.62 -4.77 -1.13
N LYS A 82 -8.32 -4.07 -2.04
CA LYS A 82 -8.63 -2.65 -1.86
C LYS A 82 -9.56 -2.44 -0.66
N ASN A 83 -10.65 -3.20 -0.56
CA ASN A 83 -11.54 -3.13 0.59
C ASN A 83 -10.81 -3.45 1.89
N LEU A 84 -10.01 -4.53 1.89
CA LEU A 84 -9.16 -4.87 3.04
C LEU A 84 -8.24 -3.70 3.43
N GLY A 85 -7.55 -3.09 2.47
CA GLY A 85 -6.67 -1.95 2.72
C GLY A 85 -7.37 -0.72 3.28
N TYR A 86 -8.52 -0.36 2.70
CA TYR A 86 -9.33 0.78 3.18
C TYR A 86 -9.87 0.55 4.60
N VAL A 87 -10.29 -0.67 4.92
CA VAL A 87 -10.79 -1.06 6.24
C VAL A 87 -9.67 -1.09 7.29
N LEU A 88 -8.51 -1.66 6.95
CA LEU A 88 -7.34 -1.70 7.85
C LEU A 88 -6.80 -0.30 8.14
N ALA A 89 -6.67 0.55 7.12
CA ALA A 89 -6.25 1.94 7.29
C ALA A 89 -7.33 2.82 7.96
N ASN A 90 -8.58 2.35 7.97
CA ASN A 90 -9.78 3.05 8.42
C ASN A 90 -9.88 4.49 7.87
N ARG A 91 -9.57 4.65 6.57
CA ARG A 91 -9.60 5.97 5.91
C ARG A 91 -11.03 6.50 5.87
N LYS A 92 -11.17 7.83 5.93
CA LYS A 92 -12.45 8.46 5.64
C LYS A 92 -12.68 8.48 4.14
N VAL A 93 -13.91 8.21 3.72
CA VAL A 93 -14.37 8.24 2.33
C VAL A 93 -15.71 8.97 2.34
N LEU A 94 -15.77 10.15 1.72
CA LEU A 94 -16.90 11.08 1.78
C LEU A 94 -17.34 11.37 3.23
N GLY A 95 -16.37 11.48 4.14
CA GLY A 95 -16.58 11.73 5.57
C GLY A 95 -16.93 10.50 6.42
N TYR A 96 -17.26 9.36 5.81
CA TYR A 96 -17.54 8.10 6.53
C TYR A 96 -16.28 7.27 6.72
N ALA A 97 -16.15 6.60 7.86
CA ALA A 97 -15.08 5.62 8.06
C ALA A 97 -15.29 4.41 7.14
N ALA A 98 -14.26 4.01 6.39
CA ALA A 98 -14.34 2.89 5.45
C ALA A 98 -14.73 1.56 6.14
N SER A 99 -14.30 1.37 7.40
CA SER A 99 -14.70 0.23 8.23
C SER A 99 -16.21 0.16 8.44
N GLU A 100 -16.87 1.28 8.72
CA GLU A 100 -18.32 1.34 8.93
C GLU A 100 -19.09 1.02 7.65
N LEU A 101 -18.65 1.60 6.51
CA LEU A 101 -19.23 1.28 5.21
C LEU A 101 -19.10 -0.23 4.89
N PHE A 102 -17.92 -0.80 5.12
CA PHE A 102 -17.67 -2.21 4.86
C PHE A 102 -18.47 -3.13 5.79
N LYS A 103 -18.60 -2.80 7.08
CA LYS A 103 -19.39 -3.58 8.05
C LYS A 103 -20.85 -3.70 7.64
N GLN A 104 -21.44 -2.61 7.13
CA GLN A 104 -22.83 -2.62 6.62
C GLN A 104 -23.02 -3.59 5.45
N VAL A 105 -22.02 -3.67 4.58
CA VAL A 105 -22.06 -4.48 3.37
C VAL A 105 -21.74 -5.95 3.64
N ILE A 106 -20.72 -6.22 4.47
CA ILE A 106 -20.28 -7.59 4.77
C ILE A 106 -21.32 -8.34 5.60
N GLY A 107 -21.98 -7.64 6.54
CA GLY A 107 -23.06 -8.16 7.38
C GLY A 107 -22.66 -9.32 8.28
N ASP A 108 -21.38 -9.39 8.68
CA ASP A 108 -20.81 -10.45 9.50
C ASP A 108 -20.37 -9.90 10.87
N PRO A 109 -21.00 -10.35 11.98
CA PRO A 109 -20.66 -9.85 13.32
C PRO A 109 -19.22 -10.12 13.75
N ARG A 110 -18.65 -11.29 13.40
CA ARG A 110 -17.28 -11.65 13.79
C ARG A 110 -16.26 -10.79 13.07
N ILE A 111 -16.46 -10.56 11.77
CA ILE A 111 -15.62 -9.64 11.00
C ILE A 111 -15.69 -8.24 11.62
N SER A 112 -16.88 -7.79 12.00
CA SER A 112 -17.08 -6.47 12.63
C SER A 112 -16.30 -6.34 13.94
N GLU A 113 -16.35 -7.35 14.82
CA GLU A 113 -15.59 -7.38 16.09
C GLU A 113 -14.08 -7.28 15.86
N TYR A 114 -13.54 -8.03 14.89
CA TYR A 114 -12.12 -7.95 14.56
C TYR A 114 -11.73 -6.58 14.00
N ILE A 115 -12.56 -6.00 13.11
CA ILE A 115 -12.33 -4.66 12.57
C ILE A 115 -12.30 -3.62 13.69
N ASP A 116 -13.27 -3.65 14.61
CA ASP A 116 -13.35 -2.71 15.73
C ASP A 116 -12.13 -2.84 16.65
N TYR A 117 -11.68 -4.07 16.92
CA TYR A 117 -10.46 -4.32 17.68
C TYR A 117 -9.23 -3.76 16.96
N ILE A 118 -9.04 -4.06 15.67
CA ILE A 118 -7.91 -3.57 14.88
C ILE A 118 -7.91 -2.04 14.85
N ASN A 119 -9.03 -1.42 14.50
CA ASN A 119 -9.11 0.04 14.36
C ASN A 119 -8.91 0.78 15.69
N SER A 120 -9.24 0.16 16.83
CA SER A 120 -9.06 0.76 18.16
C SER A 120 -7.70 0.47 18.81
N ARG A 121 -7.07 -0.68 18.53
CA ARG A 121 -5.85 -1.14 19.23
C ARG A 121 -4.61 -1.20 18.34
N ILE A 122 -4.80 -1.29 17.02
CA ILE A 122 -3.74 -1.52 16.04
C ILE A 122 -3.94 -0.51 14.89
N PRO A 123 -3.67 0.78 15.11
CA PRO A 123 -3.75 1.73 14.00
C PRO A 123 -2.75 1.32 12.92
N ILE A 124 -3.22 1.14 11.68
CA ILE A 124 -2.41 0.62 10.57
C ILE A 124 -2.25 1.70 9.50
N GLU A 125 -1.03 1.85 9.03
CA GLU A 125 -0.72 2.50 7.76
C GLU A 125 -0.73 1.46 6.64
N VAL A 126 -1.45 1.74 5.55
CA VAL A 126 -1.56 0.80 4.42
C VAL A 126 -0.98 1.45 3.17
N LEU A 127 -0.02 0.77 2.56
CA LEU A 127 0.58 1.15 1.29
C LEU A 127 0.04 0.25 0.19
N MET A 128 -0.78 0.82 -0.68
CA MET A 128 -1.43 0.14 -1.81
C MET A 128 -0.81 0.60 -3.12
N PHE A 129 -0.27 -0.34 -3.91
CA PHE A 129 0.25 -0.01 -5.23
C PHE A 129 0.21 -1.21 -6.18
N ASP A 130 0.25 -0.90 -7.48
CA ASP A 130 0.41 -1.87 -8.54
C ASP A 130 1.90 -1.94 -8.93
N VAL A 131 2.48 -3.15 -8.88
CA VAL A 131 3.91 -3.34 -9.15
C VAL A 131 4.30 -3.12 -10.60
N SER A 132 3.39 -3.37 -11.54
CA SER A 132 3.60 -3.18 -12.98
C SER A 132 3.63 -1.69 -13.31
N VAL A 133 2.74 -0.90 -12.71
CA VAL A 133 2.66 0.56 -12.90
C VAL A 133 3.89 1.26 -12.33
N GLU A 134 4.30 0.95 -11.09
CA GLU A 134 5.46 1.60 -10.46
C GLU A 134 6.77 1.30 -11.23
N ARG A 135 6.87 0.11 -11.84
CA ARG A 135 8.04 -0.25 -12.67
C ARG A 135 8.04 0.41 -14.03
N ALA A 136 6.90 0.75 -14.63
CA ALA A 136 6.88 1.44 -15.92
C ALA A 136 7.54 2.84 -15.87
N VAL A 137 7.64 3.43 -14.67
CA VAL A 137 8.23 4.76 -14.44
C VAL A 137 9.76 4.71 -14.33
N LYS A 138 10.36 3.54 -14.09
CA LYS A 138 11.82 3.35 -13.90
C LYS A 138 12.35 2.19 -14.76
N THR A 139 13.66 2.08 -15.00
CA THR A 139 14.21 1.03 -15.87
C THR A 139 13.92 -0.39 -15.34
N GLY A 140 13.51 -1.31 -16.23
CA GLY A 140 12.83 -2.57 -15.91
C GLY A 140 13.58 -3.66 -15.12
N GLN A 141 14.68 -3.35 -14.42
CA GLN A 141 15.44 -4.32 -13.60
C GLN A 141 15.30 -4.13 -12.08
N GLN A 142 14.39 -3.27 -11.62
CA GLN A 142 14.23 -3.01 -10.19
C GLN A 142 13.79 -4.23 -9.38
N LYS A 143 14.44 -4.39 -8.23
CA LYS A 143 14.05 -5.36 -7.18
C LYS A 143 12.80 -4.88 -6.46
N LEU A 144 12.00 -5.80 -5.94
CA LEU A 144 10.78 -5.51 -5.20
C LEU A 144 11.05 -4.63 -3.98
N ALA A 145 12.15 -4.86 -3.27
CA ALA A 145 12.56 -4.05 -2.12
C ALA A 145 12.72 -2.57 -2.49
N GLU A 146 13.27 -2.26 -3.67
CA GLU A 146 13.45 -0.87 -4.15
C GLU A 146 12.11 -0.21 -4.48
N VAL A 147 11.17 -0.96 -5.06
CA VAL A 147 9.82 -0.47 -5.34
C VAL A 147 9.08 -0.20 -4.03
N MET A 148 9.08 -1.15 -3.09
CA MET A 148 8.46 -1.00 -1.78
C MET A 148 9.08 0.14 -0.96
N TYR A 149 10.39 0.33 -1.06
CA TYR A 149 11.08 1.46 -0.42
C TYR A 149 10.65 2.78 -1.03
N THR A 150 10.66 2.90 -2.36
CA THR A 150 10.21 4.11 -3.07
C THR A 150 8.78 4.50 -2.67
N VAL A 151 7.86 3.53 -2.61
CA VAL A 151 6.47 3.77 -2.20
C VAL A 151 6.38 4.24 -0.74
N LEU A 152 7.15 3.63 0.17
CA LEU A 152 7.21 4.07 1.56
C LEU A 152 7.73 5.50 1.68
N LEU A 153 8.83 5.82 0.99
CA LEU A 153 9.42 7.15 1.01
C LEU A 153 8.42 8.19 0.52
N ARG A 154 7.70 7.90 -0.57
CA ARG A 154 6.64 8.76 -1.10
C ARG A 154 5.52 8.99 -0.09
N GLU A 155 4.99 7.94 0.53
CA GLU A 155 3.91 8.06 1.53
C GLU A 155 4.35 8.85 2.77
N LEU A 156 5.59 8.64 3.21
CA LEU A 156 6.14 9.34 4.36
C LEU A 156 6.65 10.74 4.00
N ASP A 157 6.50 11.19 2.74
CA ASP A 157 6.93 12.49 2.22
C ASP A 157 8.44 12.74 2.32
N TYR A 158 9.24 11.69 2.11
CA TYR A 158 10.66 11.79 1.79
C TYR A 158 10.87 11.95 0.27
N ALA A 159 12.07 12.35 -0.12
CA ALA A 159 12.53 12.26 -1.50
C ALA A 159 12.54 10.79 -1.97
N GLU A 160 12.27 10.57 -3.25
CA GLU A 160 12.34 9.23 -3.88
C GLU A 160 13.71 8.91 -4.48
N ASP A 161 14.60 9.91 -4.55
CA ASP A 161 15.98 9.75 -4.98
C ASP A 161 16.84 9.41 -3.76
N HIS A 162 17.48 8.23 -3.78
CA HIS A 162 18.08 7.64 -2.60
C HIS A 162 19.15 8.53 -1.95
N ASP A 163 19.93 9.29 -2.73
CA ASP A 163 20.97 10.16 -2.18
C ASP A 163 20.33 11.32 -1.40
N ILE A 164 19.27 11.91 -1.94
CA ILE A 164 18.50 12.95 -1.23
C ILE A 164 17.73 12.36 -0.04
N THR A 165 17.18 11.16 -0.17
CA THR A 165 16.49 10.48 0.91
C THR A 165 17.40 10.29 2.12
N GLU A 166 18.62 9.76 1.91
CA GLU A 166 19.55 9.51 3.01
C GLU A 166 19.97 10.82 3.68
N LEU A 167 20.15 11.91 2.90
CA LEU A 167 20.37 13.24 3.44
C LEU A 167 19.20 13.72 4.32
N GLU A 168 17.95 13.60 3.83
CA GLU A 168 16.77 13.99 4.61
C GLU A 168 16.66 13.19 5.91
N ILE A 169 16.91 11.87 5.85
CA ILE A 169 16.86 10.98 7.01
C ILE A 169 17.94 11.37 8.03
N GLU A 170 19.16 11.67 7.58
CA GLU A 170 20.27 12.10 8.44
C GLU A 170 19.96 13.44 9.11
N LEU A 171 19.59 14.46 8.33
CA LEU A 171 19.23 15.78 8.85
C LEU A 171 18.04 15.73 9.80
N GLU A 172 17.04 14.90 9.54
CA GLU A 172 15.89 14.74 10.45
C GLU A 172 16.31 14.04 11.74
N ALA A 173 17.20 13.04 11.68
CA ALA A 173 17.74 12.38 12.87
C ALA A 173 18.60 13.32 13.72
N GLU A 174 19.31 14.26 13.10
CA GLU A 174 20.10 15.29 13.77
C GLU A 174 19.27 16.49 14.25
N GLY A 175 17.98 16.57 13.89
CA GLY A 175 17.14 17.73 14.20
C GLY A 175 17.46 18.99 13.38
N ARG A 176 18.19 18.84 12.28
CA ARG A 176 18.67 19.94 11.41
C ARG A 176 17.89 20.08 10.10
N LEU A 177 16.89 19.23 9.88
CA LEU A 177 16.07 19.30 8.67
C LEU A 177 15.34 20.65 8.57
N ALA A 178 14.82 21.20 9.66
CA ALA A 178 14.13 22.50 9.63
C ALA A 178 15.04 23.64 9.13
N GLU A 179 16.28 23.70 9.64
CA GLU A 179 17.30 24.66 9.20
C GLU A 179 17.61 24.52 7.71
N PHE A 180 17.81 23.27 7.24
CA PHE A 180 18.04 22.98 5.83
C PHE A 180 16.88 23.48 4.94
N ILE A 181 15.64 23.27 5.39
CA ILE A 181 14.43 23.69 4.67
C ILE A 181 14.30 25.22 4.64
N GLU A 182 14.59 25.89 5.75
CA GLU A 182 14.58 27.35 5.81
C GLU A 182 15.57 27.97 4.81
N ILE A 183 16.81 27.49 4.81
CA ILE A 183 17.84 27.92 3.86
C ILE A 183 17.42 27.60 2.42
N CYS A 184 16.80 26.45 2.17
CA CYS A 184 16.26 26.11 0.85
C CYS A 184 15.24 27.16 0.36
N GLY A 185 14.33 27.58 1.24
CA GLY A 185 13.36 28.65 0.97
C GLY A 185 14.05 29.96 0.62
N GLN A 186 15.02 30.39 1.44
CA GLN A 186 15.77 31.64 1.22
C GLN A 186 16.53 31.65 -0.12
N LEU A 187 17.17 30.54 -0.48
CA LEU A 187 18.01 30.47 -1.69
C LEU A 187 17.22 30.27 -2.98
N TYR A 188 16.11 29.52 -2.93
CA TYR A 188 15.48 28.98 -4.14
C TYR A 188 14.02 29.35 -4.34
N ARG A 189 13.38 30.08 -3.41
CA ARG A 189 11.96 30.43 -3.53
C ARG A 189 11.64 31.13 -4.85
N ASP A 190 12.45 32.11 -5.25
CA ASP A 190 12.27 32.92 -6.46
C ASP A 190 12.51 32.12 -7.76
N GLN A 191 13.20 30.98 -7.66
CA GLN A 191 13.47 30.10 -8.80
C GLN A 191 12.31 29.14 -9.07
N VAL A 192 11.39 28.97 -8.12
CA VAL A 192 10.20 28.11 -8.26
C VAL A 192 9.06 28.90 -8.89
N ARG A 193 8.84 28.66 -10.19
CA ARG A 193 7.78 29.31 -10.98
C ARG A 193 6.43 28.60 -10.91
N SER A 194 6.39 27.36 -10.45
CA SER A 194 5.15 26.60 -10.30
C SER A 194 4.38 27.03 -9.05
N THR A 195 3.05 26.87 -9.09
CA THR A 195 2.20 27.03 -7.91
C THR A 195 2.65 26.10 -6.79
N LEU A 196 2.80 26.63 -5.59
CA LEU A 196 3.13 25.84 -4.41
C LEU A 196 1.85 25.16 -3.88
N ASP A 197 1.92 23.85 -3.68
CA ASP A 197 0.88 23.12 -2.96
C ASP A 197 1.12 23.24 -1.45
N LEU A 198 0.38 24.15 -0.82
CA LEU A 198 0.42 24.40 0.62
C LEU A 198 -0.59 23.54 1.39
N THR A 199 -1.40 22.72 0.71
CA THR A 199 -2.46 21.91 1.34
C THR A 199 -1.92 20.61 1.92
N GLN A 200 -0.81 20.10 1.38
CA GLN A 200 -0.18 18.89 1.89
C GLN A 200 0.31 19.07 3.33
N PRO A 201 0.11 18.08 4.21
CA PRO A 201 0.56 18.14 5.60
C PRO A 201 2.09 18.21 5.68
N LEU A 202 2.62 18.91 6.68
CA LEU A 202 4.06 18.92 6.94
C LEU A 202 4.49 17.63 7.65
N PRO A 203 5.71 17.13 7.39
CA PRO A 203 6.27 16.05 8.21
C PRO A 203 6.42 16.47 9.68
N PRO A 204 6.40 15.50 10.61
CA PRO A 204 6.69 15.78 12.01
C PRO A 204 8.05 16.50 12.19
N GLY A 205 8.10 17.47 13.10
CA GLY A 205 9.32 18.22 13.40
C GLY A 205 9.59 19.43 12.50
N ILE A 206 8.81 19.63 11.43
CA ILE A 206 8.87 20.85 10.61
C ILE A 206 7.85 21.87 11.14
N PRO A 207 8.28 23.07 11.57
CA PRO A 207 7.37 24.12 12.01
C PRO A 207 6.43 24.62 10.90
N GLU A 208 5.25 25.08 11.29
CA GLU A 208 4.19 25.52 10.36
C GLU A 208 4.61 26.75 9.53
N GLU A 209 5.40 27.63 10.11
CA GLU A 209 6.01 28.79 9.45
C GLU A 209 6.92 28.41 8.27
N LEU A 210 7.48 27.20 8.27
CA LEU A 210 8.30 26.70 7.17
C LEU A 210 7.47 26.06 6.05
N ARG A 211 6.13 26.12 6.09
CA ARG A 211 5.27 25.48 5.07
C ARG A 211 5.63 25.87 3.65
N GLU A 212 5.83 27.15 3.39
CA GLU A 212 6.19 27.63 2.06
C GLU A 212 7.58 27.14 1.63
N ALA A 213 8.57 27.22 2.53
CA ALA A 213 9.93 26.76 2.28
C ALA A 213 9.99 25.25 2.06
N TYR A 214 9.18 24.49 2.79
CA TYR A 214 9.06 23.04 2.61
C TYR A 214 8.37 22.69 1.29
N ALA A 215 7.36 23.45 0.86
CA ALA A 215 6.76 23.30 -0.47
C ALA A 215 7.76 23.60 -1.60
N VAL A 216 8.64 24.59 -1.42
CA VAL A 216 9.78 24.82 -2.32
C VAL A 216 10.67 23.57 -2.35
N TRP A 217 11.09 23.06 -1.19
CA TRP A 217 11.93 21.88 -1.11
C TRP A 217 11.31 20.65 -1.80
N ARG A 218 10.01 20.39 -1.63
CA ARG A 218 9.28 19.31 -2.33
C ARG A 218 9.44 19.36 -3.85
N ILE A 219 9.55 20.55 -4.42
CA ILE A 219 9.79 20.77 -5.86
C ILE A 219 11.27 20.60 -6.18
N ILE A 220 12.15 21.22 -5.39
CA ILE A 220 13.61 21.17 -5.60
C ILE A 220 14.13 19.73 -5.57
N ARG A 221 13.72 18.92 -4.60
CA ARG A 221 14.14 17.52 -4.43
C ARG A 221 13.67 16.58 -5.54
N LYS A 222 12.73 17.02 -6.38
CA LYS A 222 12.29 16.28 -7.59
C LYS A 222 12.97 16.78 -8.86
N GLY A 223 13.63 17.95 -8.81
CA GLY A 223 14.27 18.58 -9.97
C GLY A 223 15.63 17.98 -10.34
N ALA A 224 16.06 18.20 -11.58
CA ALA A 224 17.34 17.69 -12.09
C ALA A 224 18.57 18.21 -11.32
N GLN A 225 18.49 19.42 -10.74
CA GLN A 225 19.58 20.05 -9.99
C GLN A 225 19.55 19.72 -8.48
N LYS A 226 18.71 18.79 -8.03
CA LYS A 226 18.52 18.46 -6.61
C LYS A 226 19.82 18.22 -5.86
N ILE A 227 20.76 17.46 -6.43
CA ILE A 227 22.05 17.15 -5.79
C ILE A 227 22.88 18.43 -5.58
N ALA A 228 23.06 19.22 -6.64
CA ALA A 228 23.84 20.45 -6.59
C ALA A 228 23.21 21.48 -5.64
N ARG A 229 21.88 21.62 -5.67
CA ARG A 229 21.15 22.54 -4.77
C ARG A 229 21.23 22.10 -3.32
N SER A 230 21.13 20.81 -3.03
CA SER A 230 21.29 20.27 -1.67
C SER A 230 22.69 20.51 -1.13
N SER A 231 23.71 20.27 -1.98
CA SER A 231 25.11 20.53 -1.63
C SER A 231 25.38 22.02 -1.33
N ALA A 232 24.76 22.93 -2.08
CA ALA A 232 24.86 24.36 -1.83
C ALA A 232 24.16 24.80 -0.52
N ILE A 233 23.01 24.20 -0.20
CA ILE A 233 22.34 24.41 1.09
C ILE A 233 23.25 23.95 2.23
N LEU A 234 23.83 22.76 2.13
CA LEU A 234 24.74 22.21 3.15
C LEU A 234 26.00 23.08 3.35
N HIS A 235 26.57 23.62 2.28
CA HIS A 235 27.66 24.59 2.36
C HIS A 235 27.27 25.85 3.14
N THR A 236 26.06 26.37 2.90
CA THR A 236 25.54 27.54 3.61
C THR A 236 25.30 27.22 5.10
N MET A 237 24.79 26.03 5.39
CA MET A 237 24.45 25.56 6.74
C MET A 237 25.68 25.21 7.60
N ALA A 238 26.71 24.61 6.99
CA ALA A 238 27.89 24.12 7.70
C ALA A 238 29.16 24.22 6.83
N PRO A 239 29.69 25.44 6.62
CA PRO A 239 30.84 25.68 5.73
C PRO A 239 32.12 24.97 6.19
N GLU A 240 32.30 24.74 7.49
CA GLU A 240 33.46 23.98 8.02
C GLU A 240 33.44 22.51 7.57
N THR A 241 32.26 21.91 7.44
CA THR A 241 32.08 20.52 6.99
C THR A 241 32.01 20.43 5.47
N TYR A 242 31.40 21.43 4.83
CA TYR A 242 31.26 21.51 3.39
C TYR A 242 31.92 22.79 2.88
N PRO A 243 33.25 22.84 2.68
CA PRO A 243 33.97 24.07 2.32
C PRO A 243 33.58 24.68 0.97
N SER A 244 32.98 23.90 0.08
CA SER A 244 32.47 24.36 -1.21
C SER A 244 31.06 23.86 -1.49
N ALA A 245 30.31 24.59 -2.32
CA ALA A 245 28.94 24.28 -2.71
C ALA A 245 28.75 22.92 -3.42
N ASP A 246 29.83 22.25 -3.84
CA ASP A 246 29.83 20.93 -4.47
C ASP A 246 30.47 19.84 -3.61
N THR A 247 30.88 20.13 -2.37
CA THR A 247 31.56 19.18 -1.48
C THR A 247 30.72 17.92 -1.23
N TRP A 248 29.46 18.08 -0.82
CA TRP A 248 28.58 16.94 -0.57
C TRP A 248 28.27 16.17 -1.85
N ALA A 249 27.97 16.88 -2.95
CA ALA A 249 27.67 16.28 -4.25
C ALA A 249 28.81 15.38 -4.76
N LYS A 250 30.08 15.79 -4.55
CA LYS A 250 31.27 15.00 -4.92
C LYS A 250 31.52 13.80 -4.01
N ALA A 251 31.02 13.82 -2.78
CA ALA A 251 31.22 12.74 -1.81
C ALA A 251 30.25 11.58 -1.99
N LEU A 252 29.17 11.76 -2.76
CA LEU A 252 28.15 10.75 -3.00
C LEU A 252 28.72 9.49 -3.65
N LYS A 253 28.33 8.34 -3.09
CA LYS A 253 28.70 7.01 -3.61
C LYS A 253 27.42 6.18 -3.75
N PRO A 254 27.04 5.80 -4.99
CA PRO A 254 25.87 4.96 -5.20
C PRO A 254 26.01 3.66 -4.41
N THR A 255 25.11 3.44 -3.46
CA THR A 255 25.05 2.19 -2.71
C THR A 255 23.72 1.51 -3.03
N PRO A 256 23.75 0.29 -3.60
CA PRO A 256 22.52 -0.42 -3.92
C PRO A 256 21.74 -0.74 -2.64
N LEU A 257 20.42 -0.63 -2.72
CA LEU A 257 19.55 -0.98 -1.60
C LEU A 257 19.54 -2.49 -1.40
N THR A 258 19.91 -2.95 -0.20
CA THR A 258 19.76 -4.35 0.19
C THR A 258 18.41 -4.57 0.86
N VAL A 259 17.90 -5.81 0.84
CA VAL A 259 16.66 -6.18 1.54
C VAL A 259 16.75 -5.83 3.02
N ASN A 260 17.88 -6.10 3.68
CA ASN A 260 18.06 -5.79 5.10
C ASN A 260 17.98 -4.28 5.36
N LYS A 261 18.68 -3.46 4.56
CA LYS A 261 18.62 -2.00 4.70
C LYS A 261 17.20 -1.47 4.46
N PHE A 262 16.48 -2.01 3.48
CA PHE A 262 15.07 -1.68 3.27
C PHE A 262 14.22 -1.99 4.51
N VAL A 263 14.32 -3.20 5.06
CA VAL A 263 13.51 -3.60 6.22
C VAL A 263 13.82 -2.74 7.45
N GLU A 264 15.11 -2.47 7.71
CA GLU A 264 15.53 -1.58 8.79
C GLU A 264 14.95 -0.17 8.61
N ARG A 265 15.09 0.41 7.41
CA ARG A 265 14.51 1.72 7.07
C ARG A 265 12.99 1.71 7.20
N ALA A 266 12.30 0.63 6.80
CA ALA A 266 10.85 0.55 6.90
C ALA A 266 10.36 0.72 8.34
N TYR A 267 10.96 0.01 9.30
CA TYR A 267 10.62 0.17 10.71
C TYR A 267 11.07 1.52 11.29
N GLU A 268 12.28 1.99 10.94
CA GLU A 268 12.83 3.25 11.41
C GLU A 268 11.96 4.44 11.01
N LEU A 269 11.63 4.55 9.72
CA LEU A 269 10.89 5.68 9.17
C LEU A 269 9.43 5.67 9.61
N MET A 270 8.83 4.49 9.75
CA MET A 270 7.50 4.37 10.37
C MET A 270 7.51 4.82 11.83
N ALA A 271 8.49 4.38 12.63
CA ALA A 271 8.61 4.83 14.02
C ALA A 271 8.81 6.35 14.11
N ARG A 272 9.52 6.94 13.15
CA ARG A 272 9.79 8.38 13.10
C ARG A 272 8.57 9.21 12.68
N ARG A 273 7.95 8.89 11.54
CA ARG A 273 6.89 9.73 10.94
C ARG A 273 5.47 9.23 11.17
N ARG A 274 5.28 8.01 11.66
CA ARG A 274 3.98 7.38 11.97
C ARG A 274 4.06 6.59 13.29
N PRO A 275 4.50 7.21 14.40
CA PRO A 275 4.72 6.52 15.67
C PRO A 275 3.45 5.80 16.14
N GLY A 276 3.62 4.57 16.63
CA GLY A 276 2.52 3.76 17.14
C GLY A 276 1.62 3.14 16.07
N LYS A 277 1.87 3.36 14.77
CA LYS A 277 1.18 2.65 13.69
C LYS A 277 1.92 1.38 13.27
N ALA A 278 1.15 0.34 12.95
CA ALA A 278 1.63 -0.79 12.17
C ALA A 278 1.69 -0.44 10.68
N LEU A 279 2.33 -1.28 9.87
CA LEU A 279 2.45 -1.09 8.42
C LEU A 279 2.03 -2.36 7.67
N VAL A 280 1.22 -2.18 6.63
CA VAL A 280 0.78 -3.24 5.72
C VAL A 280 1.02 -2.81 4.28
N TYR A 281 1.70 -3.66 3.52
CA TYR A 281 1.83 -3.52 2.08
C TYR A 281 0.76 -4.34 1.36
N ILE A 282 0.10 -3.73 0.38
CA ILE A 282 -0.81 -4.38 -0.55
C ILE A 282 -0.28 -4.12 -1.95
N ILE A 283 0.12 -5.19 -2.62
CA ILE A 283 0.81 -5.14 -3.91
C ILE A 283 -0.05 -5.87 -4.94
N ASP A 284 -0.67 -5.11 -5.83
CA ASP A 284 -1.46 -5.68 -6.92
C ASP A 284 -0.55 -6.18 -8.06
N GLU A 285 -1.01 -7.21 -8.76
CA GLU A 285 -0.38 -7.81 -9.94
C GLU A 285 1.04 -8.40 -9.76
N VAL A 286 1.37 -8.85 -8.55
CA VAL A 286 2.66 -9.52 -8.27
C VAL A 286 2.86 -10.77 -9.11
N GLY A 287 1.80 -11.50 -9.44
CA GLY A 287 1.88 -12.65 -10.35
C GLY A 287 2.53 -12.33 -11.70
N GLN A 288 2.19 -11.18 -12.30
CA GLN A 288 2.83 -10.72 -13.54
C GLN A 288 4.26 -10.22 -13.30
N TYR A 289 4.53 -9.61 -12.15
CA TYR A 289 5.89 -9.21 -11.79
C TYR A 289 6.83 -10.40 -11.77
N VAL A 290 6.44 -11.48 -11.07
CA VAL A 290 7.29 -12.65 -10.94
C VAL A 290 7.41 -13.44 -12.24
N ALA A 291 6.36 -13.50 -13.09
CA ALA A 291 6.37 -14.06 -14.46
C ALA A 291 7.39 -15.19 -14.73
N ARG A 292 7.36 -16.25 -13.91
CA ARG A 292 8.25 -17.43 -14.00
C ARG A 292 9.76 -17.13 -13.83
N SER A 293 10.13 -15.96 -13.33
CA SER A 293 11.50 -15.59 -12.98
C SER A 293 11.83 -16.07 -11.56
N ALA A 294 12.76 -17.02 -11.46
CA ALA A 294 13.23 -17.55 -10.18
C ALA A 294 13.79 -16.43 -9.29
N ASP A 295 14.60 -15.53 -9.86
CA ASP A 295 15.22 -14.43 -9.13
C ASP A 295 14.18 -13.50 -8.49
N LYS A 296 13.08 -13.20 -9.18
CA LYS A 296 12.02 -12.33 -8.64
C LYS A 296 11.16 -13.03 -7.59
N ILE A 297 10.92 -14.34 -7.75
CA ILE A 297 10.27 -15.13 -6.71
C ILE A 297 11.14 -15.16 -5.46
N ASP A 298 12.45 -15.36 -5.63
CA ASP A 298 13.40 -15.34 -4.53
C ASP A 298 13.50 -13.96 -3.87
N ASP A 299 13.41 -12.88 -4.65
CA ASP A 299 13.37 -11.51 -4.13
C ASP A 299 12.10 -11.27 -3.29
N LEU A 300 10.91 -11.64 -3.79
CA LEU A 300 9.65 -11.59 -3.04
C LEU A 300 9.72 -12.40 -1.75
N ARG A 301 10.28 -13.63 -1.83
CA ARG A 301 10.51 -14.51 -0.68
C ARG A 301 11.42 -13.85 0.35
N ALA A 302 12.56 -13.32 -0.09
CA ALA A 302 13.58 -12.72 0.77
C ALA A 302 13.04 -11.48 1.49
N VAL A 303 12.33 -10.61 0.78
CA VAL A 303 11.69 -9.42 1.37
C VAL A 303 10.67 -9.82 2.43
N THR A 304 9.74 -10.73 2.09
CA THR A 304 8.68 -11.18 3.01
C THR A 304 9.28 -11.86 4.24
N GLU A 305 10.31 -12.68 4.05
CA GLU A 305 11.01 -13.37 5.14
C GLU A 305 11.71 -12.40 6.09
N GLN A 306 12.43 -11.40 5.57
CA GLN A 306 13.13 -10.42 6.41
C GLN A 306 12.15 -9.51 7.15
N LEU A 307 11.07 -9.05 6.50
CA LEU A 307 10.01 -8.28 7.15
C LEU A 307 9.38 -9.04 8.33
N GLY A 308 9.10 -10.33 8.13
CA GLY A 308 8.54 -11.20 9.17
C GLY A 308 9.52 -11.45 10.31
N LYS A 309 10.76 -11.87 10.01
CA LYS A 309 11.79 -12.17 11.03
C LYS A 309 12.13 -10.95 11.89
N GLU A 310 12.44 -9.83 11.25
CA GLU A 310 12.77 -8.59 11.97
C GLU A 310 11.55 -8.04 12.70
N GLY A 311 10.36 -8.16 12.10
CA GLY A 311 9.11 -7.78 12.73
C GLY A 311 8.82 -8.51 14.02
N VAL A 312 9.02 -9.82 14.07
CA VAL A 312 8.84 -10.62 15.29
C VAL A 312 9.79 -10.12 16.38
N ASN A 313 11.07 -9.93 16.03
CA ASN A 313 12.08 -9.46 16.97
C ASN A 313 11.74 -8.07 17.53
N ARG A 314 11.35 -7.13 16.66
CA ARG A 314 10.98 -5.75 17.07
C ARG A 314 9.71 -5.72 17.89
N THR A 315 8.70 -6.53 17.53
CA THR A 315 7.44 -6.61 18.29
C THR A 315 7.69 -7.13 19.71
N LYS A 316 8.49 -8.20 19.86
CA LYS A 316 8.88 -8.73 21.19
C LYS A 316 9.66 -7.70 22.02
N LYS A 317 10.47 -6.87 21.38
CA LYS A 317 11.21 -5.76 22.00
C LYS A 317 10.35 -4.49 22.20
N ARG A 318 9.07 -4.51 21.83
CA ARG A 318 8.15 -3.35 21.86
C ARG A 318 8.64 -2.15 21.04
N GLN A 319 9.40 -2.43 19.97
CA GLN A 319 9.92 -1.44 19.01
C GLN A 319 9.03 -1.32 17.76
N ALA A 320 8.07 -2.23 17.59
CA ALA A 320 7.06 -2.21 16.56
C ALA A 320 5.73 -2.73 17.14
N VAL A 321 4.60 -2.30 16.57
CA VAL A 321 3.26 -2.75 16.97
C VAL A 321 3.04 -4.22 16.63
N MET A 322 3.43 -4.61 15.42
CA MET A 322 3.41 -5.97 14.89
C MET A 322 4.40 -6.07 13.73
N PRO A 323 4.74 -7.29 13.27
CA PRO A 323 5.45 -7.48 12.00
C PRO A 323 4.71 -6.82 10.83
N ILE A 324 5.47 -6.32 9.85
CA ILE A 324 4.92 -5.75 8.61
C ILE A 324 4.30 -6.86 7.77
N TRP A 325 3.04 -6.67 7.36
CA TRP A 325 2.33 -7.61 6.49
C TRP A 325 2.53 -7.30 5.01
N VAL A 326 2.58 -8.34 4.18
CA VAL A 326 2.69 -8.24 2.73
C VAL A 326 1.57 -9.03 2.08
N ILE A 327 0.61 -8.32 1.51
CA ILE A 327 -0.54 -8.89 0.81
C ILE A 327 -0.31 -8.70 -0.67
N VAL A 328 -0.34 -9.78 -1.44
CA VAL A 328 -0.08 -9.74 -2.88
C VAL A 328 -1.24 -10.35 -3.65
N THR A 329 -1.49 -9.84 -4.85
CA THR A 329 -2.43 -10.48 -5.77
C THR A 329 -1.70 -11.16 -6.93
N SER A 330 -2.31 -12.23 -7.44
CA SER A 330 -1.84 -12.96 -8.61
C SER A 330 -3.03 -13.54 -9.37
N GLN A 331 -2.88 -13.75 -10.68
CA GLN A 331 -3.88 -14.49 -11.46
C GLN A 331 -3.82 -15.99 -11.13
N GLU A 332 -2.61 -16.52 -11.02
CA GLU A 332 -2.31 -17.92 -10.74
C GLU A 332 -2.17 -18.16 -9.23
N LYS A 333 -2.50 -19.38 -8.81
CA LYS A 333 -2.23 -19.82 -7.43
C LYS A 333 -0.73 -19.86 -7.19
N LEU A 334 -0.34 -19.72 -5.93
CA LEU A 334 1.08 -19.76 -5.53
C LEU A 334 1.75 -21.05 -6.01
N GLU A 335 1.06 -22.18 -5.91
CA GLU A 335 1.52 -23.48 -6.40
C GLU A 335 1.85 -23.48 -7.90
N GLU A 336 1.00 -22.85 -8.71
CA GLU A 336 1.10 -22.84 -10.17
C GLU A 336 2.26 -21.94 -10.62
N VAL A 337 2.37 -20.75 -10.01
CA VAL A 337 3.46 -19.80 -10.26
C VAL A 337 4.82 -20.42 -10.01
N VAL A 338 4.96 -21.18 -8.92
CA VAL A 338 6.23 -21.82 -8.57
C VAL A 338 6.46 -23.11 -9.36
N ALA A 339 5.41 -23.89 -9.68
CA ALA A 339 5.54 -25.09 -10.49
C ALA A 339 6.04 -24.82 -11.91
N ALA A 340 5.79 -23.62 -12.44
CA ALA A 340 6.31 -23.18 -13.74
C ALA A 340 7.84 -22.96 -13.76
N ILE A 341 8.52 -23.04 -12.61
CA ILE A 341 9.97 -22.92 -12.48
C ILE A 341 10.57 -24.30 -12.24
N ASP A 342 11.11 -24.90 -13.32
CA ASP A 342 11.54 -26.31 -13.41
C ASP A 342 12.58 -26.74 -12.35
N SER A 343 13.26 -25.81 -11.67
CA SER A 343 14.50 -26.13 -10.96
C SER A 343 14.42 -26.31 -9.43
N LYS A 344 13.35 -25.94 -8.70
CA LYS A 344 13.45 -25.89 -7.21
C LYS A 344 12.15 -26.15 -6.42
N ARG A 345 11.79 -27.43 -6.23
CA ARG A 345 10.76 -27.87 -5.24
C ARG A 345 11.00 -27.34 -3.81
N ILE A 346 12.26 -27.07 -3.45
CA ILE A 346 12.65 -26.55 -2.12
C ILE A 346 12.22 -25.07 -1.95
N GLU A 347 12.27 -24.26 -3.01
CA GLU A 347 11.85 -22.85 -2.95
C GLU A 347 10.33 -22.71 -2.84
N LEU A 348 9.58 -23.67 -3.41
CA LEU A 348 8.12 -23.76 -3.26
C LEU A 348 7.70 -23.92 -1.79
N ALA A 349 8.33 -24.83 -1.05
CA ALA A 349 8.04 -25.01 0.37
C ALA A 349 8.37 -23.74 1.18
N ARG A 350 9.52 -23.13 0.91
CA ARG A 350 9.96 -21.92 1.64
C ARG A 350 9.06 -20.71 1.36
N LEU A 351 8.64 -20.48 0.12
CA LEU A 351 7.73 -19.39 -0.22
C LEU A 351 6.34 -19.61 0.37
N LYS A 352 5.84 -20.86 0.33
CA LYS A 352 4.58 -21.25 0.96
C LYS A 352 4.54 -20.97 2.45
N ASP A 353 5.64 -21.22 3.16
CA ASP A 353 5.73 -20.95 4.59
C ASP A 353 5.66 -19.45 4.90
N ARG A 354 6.15 -18.59 3.98
CA ARG A 354 6.06 -17.13 4.12
C ARG A 354 4.67 -16.59 3.80
N PHE A 355 4.02 -17.16 2.78
CA PHE A 355 2.64 -16.88 2.40
C PHE A 355 1.67 -17.84 3.09
N ARG A 356 1.62 -17.73 4.42
CA ARG A 356 0.82 -18.58 5.31
C ARG A 356 -0.66 -18.51 4.98
N TYR A 357 -1.16 -17.33 4.63
CA TYR A 357 -2.56 -17.09 4.32
C TYR A 357 -2.79 -17.08 2.81
N ARG A 358 -3.81 -17.80 2.36
CA ARG A 358 -4.15 -17.93 0.94
C ARG A 358 -5.62 -17.64 0.75
N VAL A 359 -5.90 -16.73 -0.16
CA VAL A 359 -7.25 -16.37 -0.57
C VAL A 359 -7.40 -16.78 -2.02
N ASP A 360 -8.13 -17.87 -2.25
CA ASP A 360 -8.49 -18.33 -3.59
C ASP A 360 -9.91 -17.84 -3.91
N LEU A 361 -10.02 -16.84 -4.77
CA LEU A 361 -11.31 -16.36 -5.28
C LEU A 361 -11.77 -17.26 -6.43
N ALA A 362 -12.84 -18.01 -6.20
CA ALA A 362 -13.30 -19.02 -7.13
C ALA A 362 -14.13 -18.42 -8.26
N PRO A 363 -14.15 -19.03 -9.47
CA PRO A 363 -15.06 -18.60 -10.54
C PRO A 363 -16.55 -18.63 -10.15
N SER A 364 -16.93 -19.51 -9.20
CA SER A 364 -18.29 -19.56 -8.67
C SER A 364 -18.69 -18.26 -7.98
N ASP A 365 -17.73 -17.59 -7.32
CA ASP A 365 -17.98 -16.31 -6.67
C ASP A 365 -18.37 -15.23 -7.69
N ILE A 366 -17.80 -15.26 -8.90
CA ILE A 366 -18.14 -14.33 -9.98
C ILE A 366 -19.61 -14.45 -10.36
N ARG A 367 -20.10 -15.68 -10.54
CA ARG A 367 -21.50 -15.93 -10.93
C ARG A 367 -22.46 -15.43 -9.85
N GLU A 368 -22.16 -15.73 -8.59
CA GLU A 368 -22.98 -15.30 -7.46
C GLU A 368 -22.97 -13.78 -7.31
N VAL A 369 -21.79 -13.16 -7.35
CA VAL A 369 -21.61 -11.70 -7.28
C VAL A 369 -22.33 -11.01 -8.43
N THR A 370 -22.19 -11.50 -9.66
CA THR A 370 -22.89 -10.92 -10.83
C THR A 370 -24.40 -10.99 -10.64
N THR A 371 -24.91 -12.12 -10.15
CA THR A 371 -26.35 -12.32 -9.92
C THR A 371 -26.87 -11.36 -8.84
N LYS A 372 -26.16 -11.25 -7.71
CA LYS A 372 -26.52 -10.38 -6.59
C LYS A 372 -26.35 -8.89 -6.91
N ARG A 373 -25.28 -8.51 -7.61
CA ARG A 373 -24.90 -7.11 -7.87
C ARG A 373 -25.64 -6.50 -9.06
N VAL A 374 -25.82 -7.26 -10.14
CA VAL A 374 -26.38 -6.75 -11.40
C VAL A 374 -27.83 -7.20 -11.59
N LEU A 375 -28.13 -8.46 -11.24
CA LEU A 375 -29.41 -9.08 -11.61
C LEU A 375 -30.44 -9.10 -10.47
N ALA A 376 -30.13 -8.56 -9.29
CA ALA A 376 -31.05 -8.50 -8.16
C ALA A 376 -32.34 -7.78 -8.56
N LYS A 377 -33.49 -8.40 -8.26
CA LYS A 377 -34.80 -7.88 -8.62
C LYS A 377 -35.37 -6.99 -7.51
N LYS A 378 -36.12 -5.96 -7.90
CA LYS A 378 -36.96 -5.21 -6.95
C LYS A 378 -37.97 -6.16 -6.32
N GLU A 379 -38.35 -5.93 -5.06
CA GLU A 379 -39.27 -6.82 -4.36
C GLU A 379 -40.62 -6.94 -5.08
N GLU A 380 -41.10 -5.84 -5.65
CA GLU A 380 -42.32 -5.76 -6.47
C GLU A 380 -42.23 -6.58 -7.78
N ALA A 381 -41.02 -6.79 -8.32
CA ALA A 381 -40.81 -7.50 -9.58
C ALA A 381 -40.84 -9.03 -9.40
N VAL A 382 -40.56 -9.54 -8.20
CA VAL A 382 -40.40 -10.98 -7.95
C VAL A 382 -41.72 -11.75 -8.14
N PRO A 383 -42.86 -11.32 -7.58
CA PRO A 383 -44.14 -12.00 -7.81
C PRO A 383 -44.55 -12.03 -9.28
N LEU A 384 -44.38 -10.91 -9.99
CA LEU A 384 -44.69 -10.79 -11.44
C LEU A 384 -43.88 -11.79 -12.27
N LEU A 385 -42.58 -11.89 -12.01
CA LEU A 385 -41.71 -12.83 -12.72
C LEU A 385 -42.05 -14.29 -12.40
N ARG A 386 -42.43 -14.62 -11.15
CA ARG A 386 -42.84 -15.98 -10.78
C ARG A 386 -44.08 -16.44 -11.52
N ASP A 387 -45.05 -15.55 -11.75
CA ASP A 387 -46.26 -15.92 -12.49
C ASP A 387 -46.02 -16.05 -14.01
N LEU A 388 -45.04 -15.31 -14.56
CA LEU A 388 -44.68 -15.36 -15.98
C LEU A 388 -43.88 -16.61 -16.40
N TYR A 389 -43.07 -17.16 -15.50
CA TYR A 389 -42.13 -18.25 -15.79
C TYR A 389 -42.43 -19.53 -15.00
N ARG A 390 -43.71 -19.81 -14.74
CA ARG A 390 -44.14 -21.07 -14.09
C ARG A 390 -43.75 -22.31 -14.89
#